data_AF-A0ABD3R1G6-F1
#
_entry.id   AF-A0ABD3R1G6-F1
#
_cell.length_a   1.000
_cell.length_b   1.000
_cell.length_c   1.000
_cell.angle_alpha   90.00
_cell.angle_beta   90.00
_cell.angle_gamma   90.00
#
_symmetry.space_group_name_H-M   'P 1'
#
loop_
_entity.id
_entity.type
_entity.pdbx_description
1 polymer ?
#
loop_
_entity_poly.entity_id
_entity_poly.type
_entity_poly.pdbx_seq_one_letter_code
_entity_poly.pdbx_strand_id
1 'polypeptide(L)'
;MAAGGRTVACTISRYNLTCAICSGDVRPGDRMFCFERRPIIATVVGGGGSSGGATTSSSSSSGAVAWGHESCHDPSLPPPPPCRHWERLGRCPAMESGECAFRHDVDDDGVGVASSSSSSSSASSSDGERRGWGGRRKHVRNRHKNSTFRIFLMRTYGEEYLNRGLIRRRRHRRGGRGEHDEEEDDDDYDDYDDDDDDDRIGGVILDVAGGKGELSFELMNLSGAYECVVIDPRPLNLGMVVGKWTRGLYEPGRVGPIFSRWYPACEDGCRYRVPRNPGHIRCLFDGRAFANFARAIERIDVDRADGSYRRDIDRARGIAWTIRGLRHEDGSFHDDYDGDGGGAGVMSTTAETNDVITHPFEIIDPAVARDILRRCHLVVGLHPDQATGEIVEFAMAMHIPYCIVPCCVYSDTFVKRKLRDGTRVTTFEHLVTWLCEKDPRARTATLDLDGKNTVVYTLPDF
;
A
#
# COMPACT_ATOMS: atom_id res chain seq x y z
N MET A 1 -21.10 -3.69 -32.34
CA MET A 1 -20.19 -3.78 -31.19
C MET A 1 -20.89 -4.60 -30.12
N ALA A 2 -20.59 -5.90 -30.05
CA ALA A 2 -21.37 -6.87 -29.29
C ALA A 2 -20.90 -6.92 -27.83
N ALA A 3 -21.84 -7.26 -26.94
CA ALA A 3 -21.67 -7.28 -25.49
C ALA A 3 -20.55 -8.23 -25.04
N GLY A 4 -19.67 -7.73 -24.17
CA GLY A 4 -18.80 -8.56 -23.32
C GLY A 4 -17.30 -8.49 -23.65
N GLY A 5 -16.60 -7.51 -23.04
CA GLY A 5 -15.14 -7.52 -22.89
C GLY A 5 -14.41 -6.35 -23.55
N ARG A 6 -13.64 -5.60 -22.76
CA ARG A 6 -12.68 -4.62 -23.29
C ARG A 6 -11.32 -5.31 -23.45
N THR A 7 -10.60 -4.96 -24.50
CA THR A 7 -9.20 -5.37 -24.64
C THR A 7 -8.30 -4.46 -23.80
N VAL A 8 -7.32 -5.02 -23.12
CA VAL A 8 -6.35 -4.30 -22.28
C VAL A 8 -4.94 -4.56 -22.79
N ALA A 9 -4.02 -3.61 -22.61
CA ALA A 9 -2.63 -3.84 -22.93
C ALA A 9 -2.01 -4.86 -21.94
N CYS A 10 -1.27 -5.83 -22.44
CA CYS A 10 -0.45 -6.71 -21.64
C CYS A 10 0.66 -5.87 -20.98
N THR A 11 0.77 -5.96 -19.66
CA THR A 11 1.82 -5.25 -18.91
C THR A 11 2.85 -6.20 -18.30
N ILE A 12 2.84 -7.46 -18.72
CA ILE A 12 3.83 -8.44 -18.26
C ILE A 12 5.01 -8.44 -19.23
N SER A 13 6.19 -8.10 -18.74
CA SER A 13 7.45 -8.11 -19.49
C SER A 13 8.09 -9.48 -19.68
N ARG A 14 7.92 -10.41 -18.72
CA ARG A 14 8.77 -11.62 -18.65
C ARG A 14 8.11 -12.96 -18.34
N TYR A 15 6.82 -13.00 -17.99
CA TYR A 15 6.17 -14.31 -17.90
C TYR A 15 5.78 -14.76 -19.29
N ASN A 16 6.10 -16.00 -19.64
CA ASN A 16 5.64 -16.67 -20.87
C ASN A 16 4.11 -16.86 -20.80
N LEU A 17 3.39 -15.75 -20.90
CA LEU A 17 1.96 -15.76 -21.10
C LEU A 17 1.76 -16.12 -22.56
N THR A 18 1.24 -17.31 -22.80
CA THR A 18 0.86 -17.74 -24.14
C THR A 18 -0.60 -17.42 -24.37
N CYS A 19 -0.92 -16.90 -25.55
CA CYS A 19 -2.31 -16.75 -25.99
C CYS A 19 -2.99 -18.12 -25.94
N ALA A 20 -4.10 -18.24 -25.21
CA ALA A 20 -4.81 -19.50 -25.04
C ALA A 20 -5.48 -20.03 -26.33
N ILE A 21 -5.38 -19.28 -27.43
CA ILE A 21 -6.00 -19.57 -28.73
C ILE A 21 -4.93 -19.97 -29.75
N CYS A 22 -4.00 -19.07 -30.06
CA CYS A 22 -2.96 -19.35 -31.05
C CYS A 22 -1.70 -20.00 -30.45
N SER A 23 -1.61 -20.12 -29.11
CA SER A 23 -0.42 -20.56 -28.38
C SER A 23 0.84 -19.70 -28.61
N GLY A 24 0.70 -18.56 -29.30
CA GLY A 24 1.79 -17.62 -29.50
C GLY A 24 2.11 -16.83 -28.24
N ASP A 25 3.35 -16.36 -28.14
CA ASP A 25 3.82 -15.54 -27.02
C ASP A 25 3.11 -14.19 -26.99
N VAL A 26 2.70 -13.78 -25.80
CA VAL A 26 2.16 -12.43 -25.53
C VAL A 26 3.28 -11.56 -25.02
N ARG A 27 3.45 -10.38 -25.64
CA ARG A 27 4.50 -9.40 -25.31
C ARG A 27 3.91 -8.17 -24.60
N PRO A 28 4.74 -7.38 -23.89
CA PRO A 28 4.35 -6.05 -23.41
C PRO A 28 3.75 -5.19 -24.51
N GLY A 29 2.64 -4.53 -24.20
CA GLY A 29 1.90 -3.66 -25.13
C GLY A 29 0.91 -4.41 -26.02
N ASP A 30 0.97 -5.74 -26.12
CA ASP A 30 -0.01 -6.50 -26.90
C ASP A 30 -1.40 -6.32 -26.32
N ARG A 31 -2.39 -6.06 -27.18
CA ARG A 31 -3.79 -5.94 -26.77
C ARG A 31 -4.35 -7.34 -26.50
N MET A 32 -4.95 -7.52 -25.33
CA MET A 32 -5.44 -8.79 -24.84
C MET A 32 -6.89 -8.72 -24.41
N PHE A 33 -7.62 -9.83 -24.51
CA PHE A 33 -8.91 -10.01 -23.87
C PHE A 33 -8.89 -11.25 -22.96
N CYS A 34 -9.81 -11.30 -22.00
CA CYS A 34 -10.01 -12.48 -21.16
C CYS A 34 -11.35 -13.17 -21.47
N PHE A 35 -11.39 -14.48 -21.25
CA PHE A 35 -12.58 -15.32 -21.45
C PHE A 35 -12.57 -16.50 -20.48
N GLU A 36 -13.74 -17.09 -20.23
CA GLU A 36 -13.83 -18.30 -19.42
C GLU A 36 -13.38 -19.53 -20.22
N ARG A 37 -12.35 -20.22 -19.75
CA ARG A 37 -11.94 -21.50 -20.34
C ARG A 37 -12.93 -22.56 -19.91
N ARG A 38 -13.69 -23.12 -20.86
CA ARG A 38 -14.50 -24.31 -20.60
C ARG A 38 -13.57 -25.44 -20.16
N PRO A 39 -13.90 -26.20 -19.11
CA PRO A 39 -13.17 -27.43 -18.82
C PRO A 39 -13.26 -28.34 -20.04
N ILE A 40 -12.11 -28.83 -20.51
CA ILE A 40 -12.08 -29.87 -21.54
C ILE A 40 -12.66 -31.12 -20.88
N ILE A 41 -13.95 -31.37 -21.06
CA ILE A 41 -14.50 -32.68 -20.77
C ILE A 41 -13.88 -33.58 -21.82
N ALA A 42 -12.92 -34.41 -21.41
CA ALA A 42 -12.40 -35.46 -22.26
C ALA A 42 -13.58 -36.37 -22.62
N THR A 43 -14.06 -36.26 -23.85
CA THR A 43 -15.03 -37.19 -24.42
C THR A 43 -14.33 -38.54 -24.52
N VAL A 44 -14.52 -39.38 -23.51
CA VAL A 44 -14.17 -40.81 -23.61
C VAL A 44 -15.14 -41.40 -24.63
N VAL A 45 -14.64 -41.63 -25.83
CA VAL A 45 -15.33 -42.41 -26.85
C VAL A 45 -15.06 -43.89 -26.55
N GLY A 46 -16.10 -44.62 -26.13
CA GLY A 46 -16.17 -46.08 -26.32
C GLY A 46 -16.61 -46.93 -25.14
N GLY A 47 -17.64 -47.76 -25.38
CA GLY A 47 -17.86 -49.03 -24.68
C GLY A 47 -19.17 -49.11 -23.88
N GLY A 48 -20.21 -49.73 -24.46
CA GLY A 48 -21.51 -49.91 -23.83
C GLY A 48 -21.52 -50.88 -22.63
N GLY A 49 -22.54 -50.72 -21.78
CA GLY A 49 -22.87 -51.69 -20.73
C GLY A 49 -23.60 -51.10 -19.52
N SER A 50 -24.92 -51.27 -19.51
CA SER A 50 -25.84 -51.43 -18.35
C SER A 50 -25.82 -50.48 -17.14
N SER A 51 -26.95 -49.78 -16.99
CA SER A 51 -27.70 -49.47 -15.76
C SER A 51 -26.94 -49.16 -14.45
N GLY A 52 -26.86 -47.88 -14.10
CA GLY A 52 -26.52 -47.40 -12.76
C GLY A 52 -26.93 -45.93 -12.59
N GLY A 53 -27.62 -45.61 -11.48
CA GLY A 53 -28.35 -44.36 -11.26
C GLY A 53 -27.56 -43.06 -11.51
N ALA A 54 -28.21 -42.13 -12.21
CA ALA A 54 -27.72 -40.78 -12.43
C ALA A 54 -27.68 -40.00 -11.11
N THR A 55 -26.51 -39.93 -10.48
CA THR A 55 -26.19 -38.89 -9.50
C THR A 55 -25.68 -37.69 -10.28
N THR A 56 -26.55 -36.71 -10.50
CA THR A 56 -26.19 -35.39 -11.04
C THR A 56 -25.38 -34.65 -9.98
N SER A 57 -24.08 -34.90 -9.94
CA SER A 57 -23.12 -34.08 -9.20
C SER A 57 -22.89 -32.78 -9.97
N SER A 58 -23.72 -31.77 -9.68
CA SER A 58 -23.50 -30.38 -10.07
C SER A 58 -22.29 -29.80 -9.33
N SER A 59 -21.09 -30.21 -9.74
CA SER A 59 -19.87 -29.52 -9.35
C SER A 59 -19.82 -28.18 -10.07
N SER A 60 -20.04 -27.10 -9.31
CA SER A 60 -19.88 -25.72 -9.76
C SER A 60 -18.39 -25.40 -9.93
N SER A 61 -17.75 -25.98 -10.94
CA SER A 61 -16.39 -25.60 -11.33
C SER A 61 -16.45 -24.23 -12.03
N SER A 62 -16.13 -23.15 -11.32
CA SER A 62 -15.88 -21.85 -11.93
C SER A 62 -14.76 -22.03 -12.98
N GLY A 63 -15.04 -21.76 -14.25
CA GLY A 63 -14.06 -21.92 -15.33
C GLY A 63 -12.79 -21.09 -15.06
N ALA A 64 -11.62 -21.64 -15.36
CA ALA A 64 -10.37 -20.91 -15.24
C ALA A 64 -10.34 -19.75 -16.25
N VAL A 65 -9.95 -18.54 -15.81
CA VAL A 65 -9.82 -17.39 -16.71
C VAL A 65 -8.64 -17.61 -17.65
N ALA A 66 -8.88 -17.51 -18.95
CA ALA A 66 -7.86 -17.56 -20.01
C ALA A 66 -7.70 -16.18 -20.67
N TRP A 67 -6.54 -15.97 -21.29
CA TRP A 67 -6.17 -14.73 -21.97
C TRP A 67 -5.81 -15.02 -23.43
N GLY A 68 -6.23 -14.15 -24.35
CA GLY A 68 -5.90 -14.23 -25.77
C GLY A 68 -5.54 -12.86 -26.35
N HIS A 69 -4.79 -12.85 -27.46
CA HIS A 69 -4.55 -11.63 -28.24
C HIS A 69 -5.86 -11.09 -28.78
N GLU A 70 -6.01 -9.76 -28.86
CA GLU A 70 -7.14 -9.12 -29.54
C GLU A 70 -7.35 -9.66 -30.96
N SER A 71 -6.27 -9.88 -31.70
CA SER A 71 -6.31 -10.43 -33.06
C SER A 71 -6.80 -11.87 -33.12
N CYS A 72 -6.76 -12.61 -32.01
CA CYS A 72 -7.28 -13.97 -31.91
C CYS A 72 -8.73 -14.03 -31.44
N HIS A 73 -9.39 -12.88 -31.24
CA HIS A 73 -10.77 -12.85 -30.76
C HIS A 73 -11.74 -13.45 -31.79
N ASP A 74 -12.52 -14.43 -31.33
CA ASP A 74 -13.61 -15.04 -32.10
C ASP A 74 -14.95 -14.83 -31.36
N PRO A 75 -16.01 -14.32 -32.02
CA PRO A 75 -17.31 -14.09 -31.39
C PRO A 75 -17.98 -15.34 -30.80
N SER A 76 -17.56 -16.55 -31.19
CA SER A 76 -18.05 -17.82 -30.63
C SER A 76 -17.43 -18.16 -29.28
N LEU A 77 -16.38 -17.44 -28.86
CA LEU A 77 -15.76 -17.64 -27.56
C LEU A 77 -16.72 -17.27 -26.43
N PRO A 78 -16.59 -17.93 -25.26
CA PRO A 78 -17.32 -17.53 -24.07
C PRO A 78 -17.05 -16.05 -23.76
N PRO A 79 -18.06 -15.32 -23.25
CA PRO A 79 -17.83 -13.94 -22.85
C PRO A 79 -16.78 -13.88 -21.73
N PRO A 80 -16.17 -12.70 -21.53
CA PRO A 80 -15.33 -12.48 -20.37
C PRO A 80 -16.11 -12.75 -19.10
N PRO A 81 -15.47 -13.34 -18.09
CA PRO A 81 -16.07 -13.48 -16.79
C PRO A 81 -16.43 -12.09 -16.22
N PRO A 82 -17.45 -12.02 -15.36
CA PRO A 82 -17.86 -10.75 -14.78
C PRO A 82 -16.77 -10.16 -13.88
N CYS A 83 -16.68 -8.84 -13.88
CA CYS A 83 -15.75 -8.10 -13.07
C CYS A 83 -16.18 -8.20 -11.60
N ARG A 84 -15.41 -8.94 -10.80
CA ARG A 84 -15.69 -9.08 -9.36
C ARG A 84 -15.70 -7.76 -8.60
N HIS A 85 -15.03 -6.70 -9.07
CA HIS A 85 -15.15 -5.38 -8.47
C HIS A 85 -16.52 -4.76 -8.77
N TRP A 86 -16.95 -4.84 -10.03
CA TRP A 86 -18.24 -4.32 -10.49
C TRP A 86 -19.44 -5.02 -9.87
N GLU A 87 -19.49 -6.36 -9.92
CA GLU A 87 -20.57 -7.15 -9.30
C GLU A 87 -20.72 -6.86 -7.80
N ARG A 88 -19.62 -6.51 -7.15
CA ARG A 88 -19.55 -6.36 -5.70
C ARG A 88 -19.81 -4.93 -5.23
N LEU A 89 -19.32 -3.94 -5.97
CA LEU A 89 -19.29 -2.53 -5.57
C LEU A 89 -20.13 -1.61 -6.46
N GLY A 90 -20.58 -2.09 -7.62
CA GLY A 90 -21.17 -1.24 -8.66
C GLY A 90 -20.17 -0.25 -9.28
N ARG A 91 -18.87 -0.36 -8.96
CA ARG A 91 -17.79 0.45 -9.52
C ARG A 91 -16.53 -0.39 -9.70
N CYS A 92 -15.72 -0.04 -10.69
CA CYS A 92 -14.42 -0.65 -10.93
C CYS A 92 -13.40 0.44 -11.27
N PRO A 93 -12.40 0.70 -10.39
CA PRO A 93 -11.38 1.72 -10.66
C PRO A 93 -10.55 1.45 -11.91
N ALA A 94 -10.44 0.18 -12.32
CA ALA A 94 -9.78 -0.21 -13.57
C ALA A 94 -10.69 -0.07 -14.79
N MET A 95 -12.01 0.08 -14.62
CA MET A 95 -12.93 0.33 -15.73
C MET A 95 -12.86 1.80 -16.17
N GLU A 96 -12.81 2.72 -15.21
CA GLU A 96 -12.71 4.17 -15.45
C GLU A 96 -11.42 4.53 -16.21
N SER A 97 -10.31 3.85 -15.89
CA SER A 97 -9.03 3.99 -16.59
C SER A 97 -8.91 3.16 -17.88
N GLY A 98 -9.93 2.36 -18.25
CA GLY A 98 -9.90 1.53 -19.47
C GLY A 98 -9.04 0.27 -19.37
N GLU A 99 -8.67 -0.14 -18.16
CA GLU A 99 -7.67 -1.17 -17.86
C GLU A 99 -8.28 -2.50 -17.37
N CYS A 100 -9.61 -2.60 -17.32
CA CYS A 100 -10.31 -3.80 -16.89
C CYS A 100 -10.86 -4.58 -18.09
N ALA A 101 -10.35 -5.80 -18.29
CA ALA A 101 -10.79 -6.68 -19.38
C ALA A 101 -12.09 -7.45 -19.09
N PHE A 102 -12.53 -7.45 -17.83
CA PHE A 102 -13.69 -8.19 -17.35
C PHE A 102 -15.00 -7.49 -17.71
N ARG A 103 -16.10 -8.25 -17.70
CA ARG A 103 -17.43 -7.72 -18.06
C ARG A 103 -18.03 -6.89 -16.92
N HIS A 104 -18.64 -5.75 -17.26
CA HIS A 104 -19.31 -4.85 -16.32
C HIS A 104 -20.75 -4.69 -16.80
N ASP A 105 -21.63 -5.59 -16.37
CA ASP A 105 -23.03 -5.59 -16.79
C ASP A 105 -23.77 -4.40 -16.13
N VAL A 106 -24.52 -3.64 -16.92
CA VAL A 106 -25.28 -2.45 -16.49
C VAL A 106 -26.75 -2.72 -16.82
N ASP A 107 -27.66 -2.52 -15.87
CA ASP A 107 -29.11 -2.55 -16.15
C ASP A 107 -29.57 -1.21 -16.76
N ASP A 108 -30.77 -1.17 -17.36
CA ASP A 108 -31.38 -0.01 -18.07
C ASP A 108 -31.47 1.27 -17.22
N ASP A 109 -31.35 1.16 -15.89
CA ASP A 109 -31.37 2.29 -14.93
C ASP A 109 -29.97 2.78 -14.50
N GLY A 110 -28.88 2.25 -15.07
CA GLY A 110 -27.52 2.74 -14.81
C GLY A 110 -26.89 2.31 -13.47
N VAL A 111 -27.45 1.30 -12.80
CA VAL A 111 -26.94 0.74 -11.54
C VAL A 111 -26.54 -0.73 -11.75
N GLY A 112 -25.41 -1.17 -11.16
CA GLY A 112 -24.82 -2.49 -11.41
C GLY A 112 -25.64 -3.67 -10.87
N VAL A 113 -25.69 -4.76 -11.66
CA VAL A 113 -26.45 -5.99 -11.38
C VAL A 113 -25.90 -6.72 -10.16
N ALA A 114 -26.60 -6.67 -9.02
CA ALA A 114 -26.41 -7.64 -7.95
C ALA A 114 -27.33 -8.83 -8.22
N SER A 115 -26.79 -9.99 -8.60
CA SER A 115 -27.57 -11.18 -8.95
C SER A 115 -28.44 -11.62 -7.76
N SER A 116 -29.74 -11.33 -7.83
CA SER A 116 -30.78 -11.93 -6.98
C SER A 116 -31.55 -12.94 -7.82
N SER A 117 -31.12 -14.19 -7.79
CA SER A 117 -31.93 -15.32 -8.23
C SER A 117 -33.07 -15.53 -7.23
N SER A 118 -34.22 -14.90 -7.46
CA SER A 118 -35.47 -15.16 -6.75
C SER A 118 -36.35 -16.08 -7.58
N SER A 119 -36.26 -17.39 -7.36
CA SER A 119 -37.30 -18.34 -7.75
C SER A 119 -38.34 -18.38 -6.63
N SER A 120 -39.55 -17.90 -6.93
CA SER A 120 -40.72 -17.92 -6.08
C SER A 120 -41.21 -19.35 -5.80
N SER A 121 -41.23 -19.76 -4.54
CA SER A 121 -42.07 -20.88 -4.06
C SER A 121 -42.41 -20.67 -2.59
N SER A 122 -43.69 -20.83 -2.29
CA SER A 122 -44.39 -20.60 -1.03
C SER A 122 -43.99 -21.50 0.14
N ALA A 123 -44.04 -20.90 1.33
CA ALA A 123 -43.94 -21.40 2.71
C ALA A 123 -44.02 -22.93 3.00
N SER A 124 -43.11 -23.41 3.86
CA SER A 124 -43.44 -24.01 5.16
C SER A 124 -42.18 -24.27 5.99
N SER A 125 -42.35 -24.17 7.31
CA SER A 125 -41.36 -24.21 8.38
C SER A 125 -40.84 -25.61 8.72
N SER A 126 -39.52 -25.78 8.83
CA SER A 126 -38.78 -26.44 9.94
C SER A 126 -37.36 -26.85 9.53
N ASP A 127 -36.45 -26.72 10.50
CA ASP A 127 -35.16 -27.39 10.67
C ASP A 127 -33.99 -27.21 9.68
N GLY A 128 -32.90 -26.68 10.25
CA GLY A 128 -31.59 -27.32 10.14
C GLY A 128 -30.71 -26.93 8.94
N GLU A 129 -30.51 -25.64 8.66
CA GLU A 129 -29.65 -25.24 7.54
C GLU A 129 -28.19 -24.96 7.95
N ARG A 130 -27.32 -25.86 7.49
CA ARG A 130 -25.86 -25.78 7.51
C ARG A 130 -25.39 -24.43 6.95
N ARG A 131 -24.61 -23.70 7.75
CA ARG A 131 -24.02 -22.39 7.39
C ARG A 131 -23.08 -22.52 6.19
N GLY A 132 -23.58 -22.23 4.99
CA GLY A 132 -22.77 -22.04 3.79
C GLY A 132 -21.88 -20.81 3.91
N TRP A 133 -20.58 -20.98 3.71
CA TRP A 133 -19.60 -19.90 3.56
C TRP A 133 -19.90 -19.10 2.28
N GLY A 134 -20.74 -18.06 2.38
CA GLY A 134 -21.20 -17.32 1.20
C GLY A 134 -21.80 -15.96 1.52
N GLY A 135 -21.11 -15.14 2.33
CA GLY A 135 -21.54 -13.76 2.57
C GLY A 135 -21.18 -12.85 1.39
N ARG A 136 -22.19 -12.17 0.81
CA ARG A 136 -22.04 -10.99 -0.05
C ARG A 136 -21.19 -9.95 0.68
N ARG A 137 -19.94 -9.74 0.28
CA ARG A 137 -19.04 -8.80 0.96
C ARG A 137 -18.72 -7.64 0.04
N LYS A 138 -19.24 -6.45 0.34
CA LYS A 138 -19.12 -5.27 -0.53
C LYS A 138 -17.68 -4.74 -0.66
N HIS A 139 -16.71 -5.07 0.20
CA HIS A 139 -15.43 -4.34 0.29
C HIS A 139 -14.19 -5.25 0.43
N VAL A 140 -13.01 -4.71 0.08
CA VAL A 140 -11.73 -5.44 0.16
C VAL A 140 -11.37 -5.63 1.64
N ARG A 141 -11.36 -6.91 2.08
CA ARG A 141 -10.95 -7.32 3.43
C ARG A 141 -9.68 -6.58 3.88
N ASN A 142 -9.57 -6.36 5.18
CA ASN A 142 -8.41 -5.82 5.91
C ASN A 142 -7.02 -6.33 5.43
N ARG A 143 -6.97 -7.51 4.77
CA ARG A 143 -5.76 -8.20 4.28
C ARG A 143 -5.04 -7.53 3.09
N HIS A 144 -5.64 -6.57 2.38
CA HIS A 144 -5.01 -5.92 1.21
C HIS A 144 -4.96 -4.39 1.30
N LYS A 145 -5.20 -3.80 2.48
CA LYS A 145 -5.19 -2.33 2.63
C LYS A 145 -3.84 -1.72 2.19
N ASN A 146 -2.73 -2.36 2.57
CA ASN A 146 -1.38 -1.97 2.19
C ASN A 146 -1.20 -1.91 0.68
N SER A 147 -1.61 -2.97 -0.05
CA SER A 147 -1.46 -3.01 -1.51
C SER A 147 -2.33 -1.98 -2.21
N THR A 148 -3.58 -1.77 -1.78
CA THR A 148 -4.44 -0.72 -2.36
C THR A 148 -3.84 0.67 -2.15
N PHE A 149 -3.35 0.95 -0.94
CA PHE A 149 -2.73 2.24 -0.64
C PHE A 149 -1.41 2.43 -1.41
N ARG A 150 -0.57 1.40 -1.50
CA ARG A 150 0.64 1.39 -2.34
C ARG A 150 0.34 1.68 -3.80
N ILE A 151 -0.68 1.04 -4.38
CA ILE A 151 -1.10 1.29 -5.77
C ILE A 151 -1.56 2.74 -5.94
N PHE A 152 -2.28 3.30 -4.96
CA PHE A 152 -2.63 4.71 -4.97
C PHE A 152 -1.39 5.61 -4.97
N LEU A 153 -0.39 5.31 -4.13
CA LEU A 153 0.88 6.04 -4.12
C LEU A 153 1.57 5.98 -5.49
N MET A 154 1.68 4.79 -6.09
CA MET A 154 2.30 4.63 -7.41
C MET A 154 1.57 5.43 -8.50
N ARG A 155 0.24 5.45 -8.48
CA ARG A 155 -0.57 6.23 -9.44
C ARG A 155 -0.43 7.73 -9.25
N THR A 156 -0.31 8.17 -8.00
CA THR A 156 -0.37 9.58 -7.62
C THR A 156 0.98 10.27 -7.77
N TYR A 157 2.05 9.58 -7.38
CA TYR A 157 3.40 10.16 -7.36
C TYR A 157 4.29 9.67 -8.52
N GLY A 158 3.97 8.51 -9.12
CA GLY A 158 4.81 7.87 -10.13
C GLY A 158 5.93 7.03 -9.51
N GLU A 159 6.39 6.02 -10.26
CA GLU A 159 7.42 5.09 -9.82
C GLU A 159 8.76 5.77 -9.58
N GLU A 160 9.19 6.66 -10.48
CA GLU A 160 10.48 7.35 -10.39
C GLU A 160 10.59 8.16 -9.09
N TYR A 161 9.55 8.96 -8.79
CA TYR A 161 9.50 9.76 -7.58
C TYR A 161 9.50 8.89 -6.32
N LEU A 162 8.71 7.81 -6.27
CA LEU A 162 8.72 6.90 -5.10
C LEU A 162 10.06 6.17 -4.94
N ASN A 163 10.78 5.94 -6.04
CA ASN A 163 12.04 5.21 -6.01
C ASN A 163 13.20 6.10 -5.56
N ARG A 164 13.26 7.36 -5.99
CA ARG A 164 14.45 8.21 -5.81
C ARG A 164 14.16 9.58 -5.21
N GLY A 165 12.90 10.00 -5.10
CA GLY A 165 12.52 11.38 -4.82
C GLY A 165 12.72 12.29 -6.04
N LEU A 166 12.72 13.62 -5.83
CA LEU A 166 13.09 14.59 -6.87
C LEU A 166 14.61 14.61 -7.03
N ILE A 167 15.11 14.33 -8.23
CA ILE A 167 16.50 14.63 -8.61
C ILE A 167 16.63 16.15 -8.66
N ARG A 168 17.23 16.75 -7.63
CA ARG A 168 17.51 18.19 -7.61
C ARG A 168 18.65 18.48 -8.59
N ARG A 169 18.33 18.72 -9.87
CA ARG A 169 19.30 19.34 -10.78
C ARG A 169 19.67 20.71 -10.23
N ARG A 170 20.83 20.84 -9.57
CA ARG A 170 21.37 22.15 -9.19
C ARG A 170 21.50 22.97 -10.47
N ARG A 171 20.66 23.99 -10.63
CA ARG A 171 20.88 25.02 -11.65
C ARG A 171 22.12 25.78 -11.20
N HIS A 172 23.30 25.46 -11.76
CA HIS A 172 24.45 26.34 -11.68
C HIS A 172 24.02 27.70 -12.23
N ARG A 173 23.78 28.66 -11.34
CA ARG A 173 23.81 30.07 -11.68
C ARG A 173 25.26 30.35 -12.05
N ARG A 174 25.57 30.31 -13.35
CA ARG A 174 26.82 30.84 -13.89
C ARG A 174 26.88 32.31 -13.50
N GLY A 175 27.58 32.60 -12.41
CA GLY A 175 27.82 33.95 -11.93
C GLY A 175 28.76 34.61 -12.92
N GLY A 176 28.25 35.55 -13.71
CA GLY A 176 29.08 36.44 -14.50
C GLY A 176 29.83 37.40 -13.59
N ARG A 177 31.16 37.31 -13.59
CA ARG A 177 32.11 38.40 -13.37
C ARG A 177 33.12 38.26 -14.52
N GLY A 178 33.40 39.29 -15.30
CA GLY A 178 33.96 40.57 -14.86
C GLY A 178 35.42 40.53 -15.32
N GLU A 179 35.72 41.30 -16.36
CA GLU A 179 37.06 41.47 -16.95
C GLU A 179 38.10 41.79 -15.87
N HIS A 180 39.26 41.14 -15.92
CA HIS A 180 40.55 41.71 -15.54
C HIS A 180 41.69 40.80 -16.03
N ASP A 181 42.71 41.45 -16.58
CA ASP A 181 43.82 40.90 -17.36
C ASP A 181 44.92 40.23 -16.51
N GLU A 182 45.56 39.24 -17.16
CA GLU A 182 46.97 38.80 -17.12
C GLU A 182 47.72 38.68 -15.77
N GLU A 183 48.10 37.45 -15.41
CA GLU A 183 49.50 36.99 -15.28
C GLU A 183 49.56 35.46 -15.07
N GLU A 184 50.54 34.83 -15.73
CA GLU A 184 50.80 33.39 -15.77
C GLU A 184 51.42 32.88 -14.46
N ASP A 185 50.93 31.75 -13.94
CA ASP A 185 51.73 30.80 -13.18
C ASP A 185 51.09 29.41 -13.32
N ASP A 186 51.90 28.48 -13.84
CA ASP A 186 51.61 27.06 -14.00
C ASP A 186 51.52 26.36 -12.63
N ASP A 187 50.32 25.94 -12.23
CA ASP A 187 50.13 24.87 -11.26
C ASP A 187 48.86 24.08 -11.62
N ASP A 188 49.08 22.95 -12.29
CA ASP A 188 48.13 21.88 -12.59
C ASP A 188 47.65 21.23 -11.27
N TYR A 189 46.74 21.91 -10.57
CA TYR A 189 45.92 21.31 -9.53
C TYR A 189 44.62 20.84 -10.17
N ASP A 190 44.53 19.53 -10.39
CA ASP A 190 43.29 18.83 -10.72
C ASP A 190 42.19 19.26 -9.75
N ASP A 191 41.32 20.15 -10.23
CA ASP A 191 40.02 20.50 -9.68
C ASP A 191 39.15 19.23 -9.78
N TYR A 192 39.30 18.33 -8.81
CA TYR A 192 38.31 17.31 -8.57
C TYR A 192 37.04 18.04 -8.12
N ASP A 193 36.18 18.35 -9.10
CA ASP A 193 34.76 18.63 -8.92
C ASP A 193 34.14 17.52 -8.05
N ASP A 194 34.21 17.69 -6.73
CA ASP A 194 33.66 16.79 -5.70
C ASP A 194 32.13 17.01 -5.54
N ASP A 195 31.45 17.45 -6.61
CA ASP A 195 30.01 17.73 -6.65
C ASP A 195 29.20 16.56 -7.28
N ASP A 196 29.84 15.46 -7.69
CA ASP A 196 29.19 14.29 -8.32
C ASP A 196 28.63 13.23 -7.33
N ASP A 197 28.87 13.36 -6.02
CA ASP A 197 28.38 12.38 -5.01
C ASP A 197 27.02 12.74 -4.37
N ASP A 198 26.51 13.97 -4.54
CA ASP A 198 25.16 14.37 -4.03
C ASP A 198 24.02 13.77 -4.90
N ASP A 199 24.30 13.42 -6.17
CA ASP A 199 23.33 12.86 -7.11
C ASP A 199 23.02 11.35 -6.88
N ARG A 200 23.72 10.69 -5.94
CA ARG A 200 23.60 9.24 -5.67
C ARG A 200 22.79 8.88 -4.43
N ILE A 201 22.43 9.82 -3.56
CA ILE A 201 21.78 9.46 -2.31
C ILE A 201 20.26 9.43 -2.51
N GLY A 202 19.72 8.23 -2.72
CA GLY A 202 18.28 8.01 -2.91
C GLY A 202 17.45 8.58 -1.75
N GLY A 203 16.30 9.18 -2.07
CA GLY A 203 15.38 9.74 -1.08
C GLY A 203 14.73 8.67 -0.19
N VAL A 204 14.25 9.10 0.98
CA VAL A 204 13.57 8.23 1.97
C VAL A 204 12.06 8.45 2.02
N ILE A 205 11.28 7.36 2.07
CA ILE A 205 9.86 7.40 2.44
C ILE A 205 9.71 7.07 3.92
N LEU A 206 9.04 7.93 4.68
CA LEU A 206 8.69 7.65 6.09
C LEU A 206 7.28 7.05 6.18
N ASP A 207 7.17 5.86 6.75
CA ASP A 207 5.90 5.18 7.04
C ASP A 207 5.55 5.37 8.51
N VAL A 208 4.81 6.44 8.80
CA VAL A 208 4.46 6.86 10.16
C VAL A 208 3.27 6.07 10.66
N ALA A 209 3.39 5.54 11.87
CA ALA A 209 2.47 4.57 12.45
C ALA A 209 2.31 3.30 11.56
N GLY A 210 3.36 2.93 10.83
CA GLY A 210 3.40 1.79 9.90
C GLY A 210 3.26 0.41 10.57
N GLY A 211 3.22 0.36 11.90
CA GLY A 211 2.99 -0.83 12.69
C GLY A 211 3.99 -1.93 12.41
N LYS A 212 3.50 -3.04 11.84
CA LYS A 212 4.33 -4.21 11.55
C LYS A 212 5.28 -3.99 10.36
N GLY A 213 5.11 -2.91 9.59
CA GLY A 213 5.95 -2.57 8.44
C GLY A 213 5.52 -3.20 7.11
N GLU A 214 4.26 -3.62 6.99
CA GLU A 214 3.77 -4.27 5.76
C GLU A 214 3.78 -3.33 4.55
N LEU A 215 3.31 -2.08 4.72
CA LEU A 215 3.32 -1.09 3.65
C LEU A 215 4.76 -0.77 3.22
N SER A 216 5.63 -0.45 4.18
CA SER A 216 7.06 -0.23 3.94
C SER A 216 7.73 -1.39 3.20
N PHE A 217 7.47 -2.63 3.60
CA PHE A 217 7.97 -3.81 2.92
C PHE A 217 7.49 -3.87 1.46
N GLU A 218 6.20 -3.62 1.22
CA GLU A 218 5.64 -3.64 -0.12
C GLU A 218 6.18 -2.50 -1.00
N LEU A 219 6.37 -1.30 -0.45
CA LEU A 219 6.99 -0.17 -1.17
C LEU A 219 8.42 -0.53 -1.62
N MET A 220 9.25 -1.05 -0.73
CA MET A 220 10.63 -1.39 -1.07
C MET A 220 10.71 -2.58 -2.04
N ASN A 221 9.96 -3.65 -1.78
CA ASN A 221 10.18 -4.92 -2.48
C ASN A 221 9.30 -5.12 -3.71
N LEU A 222 8.15 -4.44 -3.80
CA LEU A 222 7.21 -4.59 -4.90
C LEU A 222 7.19 -3.36 -5.80
N SER A 223 7.25 -2.15 -5.23
CA SER A 223 7.28 -0.90 -6.00
C SER A 223 8.69 -0.43 -6.36
N GLY A 224 9.71 -0.87 -5.63
CA GLY A 224 11.11 -0.53 -5.92
C GLY A 224 11.65 0.65 -5.11
N ALA A 225 10.90 1.17 -4.13
CA ALA A 225 11.31 2.31 -3.30
C ALA A 225 12.72 2.07 -2.74
N TYR A 226 13.65 3.03 -2.91
CA TYR A 226 15.04 2.81 -2.52
C TYR A 226 15.16 2.54 -1.03
N GLU A 227 14.57 3.40 -0.21
CA GLU A 227 14.59 3.31 1.25
C GLU A 227 13.23 3.69 1.83
N CYS A 228 12.73 2.88 2.76
CA CYS A 228 11.54 3.17 3.53
C CYS A 228 11.79 2.86 5.01
N VAL A 229 11.39 3.79 5.88
CA VAL A 229 11.62 3.71 7.33
C VAL A 229 10.29 3.80 8.05
N VAL A 230 9.99 2.79 8.86
CA VAL A 230 8.81 2.76 9.73
C VAL A 230 9.11 3.60 10.96
N ILE A 231 8.18 4.48 11.33
CA ILE A 231 8.20 5.16 12.63
C ILE A 231 6.99 4.71 13.42
N ASP A 232 7.19 3.82 14.38
CA ASP A 232 6.12 3.26 15.21
C ASP A 232 6.69 2.80 16.56
N PRO A 233 6.02 3.04 17.69
CA PRO A 233 6.50 2.56 18.99
C PRO A 233 6.44 1.03 19.12
N ARG A 234 5.70 0.33 18.26
CA ARG A 234 5.60 -1.14 18.23
C ARG A 234 6.83 -1.75 17.57
N PRO A 235 7.31 -2.91 18.04
CA PRO A 235 8.32 -3.69 17.33
C PRO A 235 7.86 -4.07 15.92
N LEU A 236 8.79 -4.01 14.97
CA LEU A 236 8.56 -4.43 13.59
C LEU A 236 8.29 -5.95 13.51
N ASN A 237 7.36 -6.38 12.66
CA ASN A 237 7.08 -7.80 12.46
C ASN A 237 6.75 -8.12 11.00
N LEU A 238 7.78 -8.53 10.26
CA LEU A 238 7.69 -8.80 8.82
C LEU A 238 7.32 -10.25 8.48
N GLY A 239 7.09 -11.12 9.48
CA GLY A 239 6.96 -12.56 9.26
C GLY A 239 5.86 -12.94 8.25
N MET A 240 4.73 -12.20 8.26
CA MET A 240 3.66 -12.42 7.31
C MET A 240 4.05 -12.07 5.86
N VAL A 241 4.67 -10.90 5.65
CA VAL A 241 5.01 -10.41 4.30
C VAL A 241 6.20 -11.17 3.72
N VAL A 242 7.20 -11.51 4.54
CA VAL A 242 8.28 -12.43 4.18
C VAL A 242 7.72 -13.81 3.83
N GLY A 243 6.77 -14.33 4.61
CA GLY A 243 6.11 -15.60 4.30
C GLY A 243 5.26 -15.56 3.02
N LYS A 244 4.73 -14.40 2.61
CA LYS A 244 4.06 -14.24 1.30
C LYS A 244 5.10 -14.20 0.17
N TRP A 245 6.22 -13.50 0.39
CA TRP A 245 7.33 -13.37 -0.54
C TRP A 245 7.96 -14.72 -0.90
N THR A 246 8.35 -15.51 0.10
CA THR A 246 9.02 -16.81 -0.10
C THR A 246 8.14 -17.83 -0.84
N ARG A 247 6.82 -17.74 -0.67
CA ARG A 247 5.82 -18.56 -1.39
C ARG A 247 5.51 -18.06 -2.80
N GLY A 248 6.13 -16.97 -3.26
CA GLY A 248 5.87 -16.36 -4.56
C GLY A 248 4.47 -15.80 -4.71
N LEU A 249 3.82 -15.37 -3.63
CA LEU A 249 2.44 -14.84 -3.67
C LEU A 249 2.34 -13.46 -4.31
N TYR A 250 3.47 -12.78 -4.51
CA TYR A 250 3.57 -11.48 -5.17
C TYR A 250 4.00 -11.57 -6.65
N GLU A 251 4.29 -12.77 -7.16
CA GLU A 251 4.77 -12.95 -8.54
C GLU A 251 3.70 -12.53 -9.57
N PRO A 252 4.07 -11.77 -10.62
CA PRO A 252 3.16 -11.38 -11.69
C PRO A 252 2.32 -12.53 -12.28
N GLY A 253 2.88 -13.73 -12.41
CA GLY A 253 2.15 -14.93 -12.86
C GLY A 253 0.96 -15.34 -11.98
N ARG A 254 0.90 -14.90 -10.71
CA ARG A 254 -0.24 -15.14 -9.81
C ARG A 254 -1.22 -13.96 -9.74
N VAL A 255 -0.73 -12.73 -9.93
CA VAL A 255 -1.58 -11.52 -9.88
C VAL A 255 -2.23 -11.21 -11.23
N GLY A 256 -1.70 -11.76 -12.33
CA GLY A 256 -2.25 -11.61 -13.67
C GLY A 256 -1.80 -10.32 -14.39
N PRO A 257 -2.10 -10.21 -15.69
CA PRO A 257 -1.49 -9.20 -16.58
C PRO A 257 -1.95 -7.76 -16.37
N ILE A 258 -3.03 -7.55 -15.63
CA ILE A 258 -3.53 -6.21 -15.29
C ILE A 258 -2.83 -5.67 -14.04
N PHE A 259 -2.52 -6.57 -13.10
CA PHE A 259 -1.97 -6.18 -11.81
C PHE A 259 -0.44 -6.21 -11.77
N SER A 260 0.21 -6.96 -12.67
CA SER A 260 1.67 -7.11 -12.75
C SER A 260 2.43 -5.79 -12.78
N ARG A 261 1.96 -4.78 -13.52
CA ARG A 261 2.57 -3.43 -13.56
C ARG A 261 2.67 -2.72 -12.20
N TRP A 262 1.89 -3.14 -11.21
CA TRP A 262 1.95 -2.58 -9.84
C TRP A 262 2.99 -3.30 -8.96
N TYR A 263 3.75 -4.21 -9.57
CA TYR A 263 4.83 -4.99 -8.96
C TYR A 263 6.08 -4.93 -9.87
N PRO A 264 6.52 -3.74 -10.32
CA PRO A 264 7.63 -3.60 -11.27
C PRO A 264 8.91 -4.24 -10.74
N ALA A 265 9.14 -4.15 -9.43
CA ALA A 265 10.29 -4.78 -8.82
C ALA A 265 10.26 -6.30 -8.96
N CYS A 266 9.10 -6.94 -9.14
CA CYS A 266 8.90 -8.40 -9.14
C CYS A 266 8.90 -9.07 -10.51
N GLU A 267 9.16 -8.33 -11.60
CA GLU A 267 9.14 -8.84 -12.97
C GLU A 267 10.05 -10.05 -13.18
N ASP A 268 11.18 -10.10 -12.48
CA ASP A 268 12.23 -11.13 -12.63
C ASP A 268 12.08 -12.31 -11.65
N GLY A 269 10.94 -12.42 -10.98
CA GLY A 269 10.69 -13.46 -9.99
C GLY A 269 11.18 -13.06 -8.59
N CYS A 270 10.30 -12.42 -7.83
CA CYS A 270 10.61 -11.92 -6.50
C CYS A 270 11.03 -12.99 -5.49
N ARG A 271 10.44 -14.19 -5.53
CA ARG A 271 10.72 -15.25 -4.55
C ARG A 271 12.17 -15.73 -4.54
N TYR A 272 12.92 -15.48 -5.62
CA TYR A 272 14.32 -15.89 -5.74
C TYR A 272 15.31 -14.84 -5.21
N ARG A 273 14.82 -13.65 -4.83
CA ARG A 273 15.64 -12.59 -4.26
C ARG A 273 15.47 -12.56 -2.74
N VAL A 274 16.54 -12.15 -2.06
CA VAL A 274 16.49 -11.82 -0.64
C VAL A 274 15.65 -10.54 -0.49
N PRO A 275 14.54 -10.55 0.27
CA PRO A 275 13.76 -9.34 0.47
C PRO A 275 14.54 -8.32 1.31
N ARG A 276 14.37 -7.04 0.99
CA ARG A 276 14.88 -5.92 1.79
C ARG A 276 13.95 -5.65 2.95
N ASN A 277 14.52 -5.35 4.12
CA ASN A 277 13.75 -4.98 5.30
C ASN A 277 13.76 -3.46 5.46
N PRO A 278 12.62 -2.83 5.80
CA PRO A 278 12.60 -1.42 6.12
C PRO A 278 13.36 -1.13 7.41
N GLY A 279 13.99 0.04 7.49
CA GLY A 279 14.51 0.57 8.74
C GLY A 279 13.35 0.86 9.72
N HIS A 280 13.64 0.90 11.01
CA HIS A 280 12.63 1.15 12.03
C HIS A 280 13.13 2.12 13.09
N ILE A 281 12.49 3.28 13.19
CA ILE A 281 12.67 4.17 14.34
C ILE A 281 11.55 3.84 15.32
N ARG A 282 11.90 3.12 16.39
CA ARG A 282 10.95 2.72 17.43
C ARG A 282 10.65 3.90 18.35
N CYS A 283 9.71 4.75 17.94
CA CYS A 283 9.41 6.02 18.60
C CYS A 283 7.94 6.42 18.40
N LEU A 284 7.41 7.26 19.30
CA LEU A 284 6.19 8.03 19.03
C LEU A 284 6.51 9.15 18.02
N PHE A 285 5.57 9.45 17.13
CA PHE A 285 5.79 10.48 16.11
C PHE A 285 5.24 11.84 16.59
N ASP A 286 6.13 12.78 16.86
CA ASP A 286 5.82 14.19 17.14
C ASP A 286 6.40 15.07 16.03
N GLY A 287 5.54 15.74 15.27
CA GLY A 287 5.93 16.34 14.02
C GLY A 287 6.88 17.51 14.20
N ARG A 288 6.68 18.30 15.26
CA ARG A 288 7.52 19.47 15.55
C ARG A 288 8.87 19.06 16.13
N ALA A 289 8.91 18.10 17.03
CA ALA A 289 10.14 17.56 17.59
C ALA A 289 11.01 16.92 16.52
N PHE A 290 10.42 16.10 15.63
CA PHE A 290 11.13 15.49 14.50
C PHE A 290 11.65 16.54 13.52
N ALA A 291 10.89 17.59 13.22
CA ALA A 291 11.35 18.67 12.33
C ALA A 291 12.51 19.47 12.95
N ASN A 292 12.42 19.80 14.24
CA ASN A 292 13.50 20.47 14.97
C ASN A 292 14.76 19.59 15.04
N PHE A 293 14.57 18.29 15.28
CA PHE A 293 15.65 17.31 15.27
C PHE A 293 16.31 17.24 13.87
N ALA A 294 15.55 17.10 12.79
CA ALA A 294 16.12 17.09 11.44
C ALA A 294 16.93 18.38 11.12
N ARG A 295 16.48 19.53 11.64
CA ARG A 295 17.06 20.86 11.37
C ARG A 295 18.18 21.30 12.29
N ALA A 296 18.47 20.60 13.38
CA ALA A 296 19.54 21.03 14.28
C ALA A 296 20.90 20.96 13.55
N ILE A 297 21.62 22.08 13.54
CA ILE A 297 22.92 22.23 12.87
C ILE A 297 23.99 22.62 13.89
N GLU A 298 23.68 23.58 14.76
CA GLU A 298 24.61 24.01 15.80
C GLU A 298 24.84 22.90 16.82
N ARG A 299 26.09 22.71 17.24
CA ARG A 299 26.51 21.61 18.13
C ARG A 299 25.63 21.50 19.38
N ILE A 300 25.33 22.62 20.04
CA ILE A 300 24.51 22.64 21.27
C ILE A 300 23.09 22.14 21.00
N ASP A 301 22.50 22.52 19.86
CA ASP A 301 21.16 22.09 19.48
C ASP A 301 21.15 20.64 19.01
N VAL A 302 22.20 20.20 18.31
CA VAL A 302 22.40 18.79 17.93
C VAL A 302 22.42 17.94 19.19
N ASP A 303 23.28 18.26 20.16
CA ASP A 303 23.42 17.53 21.44
C ASP A 303 22.09 17.46 22.21
N ARG A 304 21.35 18.58 22.28
CA ARG A 304 20.04 18.62 22.94
C ARG A 304 19.02 17.73 22.22
N ALA A 305 18.96 17.83 20.90
CA ALA A 305 18.03 17.07 20.07
C ALA A 305 18.35 15.57 20.11
N ASP A 306 19.63 15.22 20.09
CA ASP A 306 20.17 13.87 20.30
C ASP A 306 19.73 13.27 21.63
N GLY A 307 19.83 14.05 22.71
CA GLY A 307 19.36 13.64 24.03
C GLY A 307 17.85 13.42 24.08
N SER A 308 17.06 14.25 23.38
CA SER A 308 15.61 14.07 23.30
C SER A 308 15.23 12.81 22.54
N TYR A 309 15.84 12.60 21.37
CA TYR A 309 15.58 11.44 20.53
C TYR A 309 15.83 10.11 21.27
N ARG A 310 16.94 10.00 22.00
CA ARG A 310 17.23 8.80 22.80
C ARG A 310 16.17 8.56 23.89
N ARG A 311 15.73 9.62 24.59
CA ARG A 311 14.65 9.51 25.59
C ARG A 311 13.32 9.06 24.97
N ASP A 312 13.02 9.52 23.76
CA ASP A 312 11.78 9.13 23.08
C ASP A 312 11.80 7.66 22.62
N ILE A 313 12.96 7.16 22.19
CA ILE A 313 13.19 5.72 21.95
C ILE A 313 12.98 4.93 23.24
N ASP A 314 13.62 5.34 24.33
CA ASP A 314 13.52 4.63 25.61
C ASP A 314 12.08 4.60 26.12
N ARG A 315 11.37 5.73 26.00
CA ARG A 315 9.93 5.82 26.28
C ARG A 315 9.14 4.84 25.43
N ALA A 316 9.40 4.77 24.12
CA ALA A 316 8.71 3.85 23.22
C ALA A 316 9.00 2.38 23.53
N ARG A 317 10.21 2.07 24.03
CA ARG A 317 10.58 0.73 24.51
C ARG A 317 9.80 0.30 25.74
N GLY A 318 9.53 1.25 26.65
CA GLY A 318 8.71 1.04 27.85
C GLY A 318 7.21 0.90 27.58
N ILE A 319 6.72 1.24 26.39
CA ILE A 319 5.30 1.10 26.05
C ILE A 319 4.96 -0.35 25.74
N ALA A 320 4.08 -0.94 26.56
CA ALA A 320 3.48 -2.24 26.30
C ALA A 320 2.07 -2.08 25.69
N TRP A 321 1.87 -2.65 24.51
CA TRP A 321 0.55 -2.71 23.88
C TRP A 321 -0.29 -3.81 24.52
N THR A 322 -1.48 -3.46 24.98
CA THR A 322 -2.47 -4.44 25.45
C THR A 322 -3.53 -4.69 24.38
N ILE A 323 -4.37 -5.70 24.61
CA ILE A 323 -5.54 -6.03 23.78
C ILE A 323 -6.48 -4.81 23.61
N ARG A 324 -6.40 -3.82 24.51
CA ARG A 324 -7.25 -2.63 24.56
C ARG A 324 -6.54 -1.32 24.14
N GLY A 325 -5.32 -1.40 23.60
CA GLY A 325 -4.56 -0.21 23.17
C GLY A 325 -3.31 0.06 24.01
N LEU A 326 -2.76 1.27 23.84
CA LEU A 326 -1.51 1.73 24.43
C LEU A 326 -1.67 1.87 25.96
N ARG A 327 -0.92 1.11 26.76
CA ARG A 327 -0.81 1.38 28.21
C ARG A 327 0.40 2.25 28.48
N HIS A 328 0.18 3.38 29.13
CA HIS A 328 1.23 4.15 29.80
C HIS A 328 1.47 3.57 31.21
N GLU A 329 2.67 3.78 31.77
CA GLU A 329 3.04 3.36 33.14
C GLU A 329 2.15 3.98 34.23
N ASP A 330 1.37 5.03 33.89
CA ASP A 330 0.42 5.70 34.79
C ASP A 330 -0.96 5.00 34.91
N GLY A 331 -1.17 3.90 34.18
CA GLY A 331 -2.40 3.11 34.26
C GLY A 331 -3.62 3.75 33.61
N SER A 332 -3.47 4.85 32.86
CA SER A 332 -4.59 5.46 32.15
C SER A 332 -5.05 4.62 30.94
N PHE A 333 -6.37 4.55 30.77
CA PHE A 333 -7.07 3.57 29.94
C PHE A 333 -7.92 4.29 28.88
N HIS A 334 -7.92 3.80 27.64
CA HIS A 334 -8.90 4.21 26.62
C HIS A 334 -9.32 2.97 25.83
N ASP A 335 -10.51 2.46 26.16
CA ASP A 335 -11.14 1.34 25.45
C ASP A 335 -11.65 1.83 24.09
N ASP A 336 -11.45 1.03 23.03
CA ASP A 336 -12.35 0.88 21.88
C ASP A 336 -11.81 -0.22 20.94
N TYR A 337 -12.23 -1.48 21.13
CA TYR A 337 -12.26 -2.48 20.06
C TYR A 337 -13.22 -3.63 20.42
N ASP A 338 -14.34 -3.73 19.71
CA ASP A 338 -15.21 -4.90 19.68
C ASP A 338 -14.54 -6.00 18.85
N GLY A 339 -14.22 -7.13 19.50
CA GLY A 339 -13.60 -8.29 18.90
C GLY A 339 -14.13 -9.59 19.48
N ASP A 340 -15.00 -10.25 18.69
CA ASP A 340 -15.54 -11.59 18.84
C ASP A 340 -14.45 -12.67 19.04
N GLY A 341 -14.50 -13.31 20.22
CA GLY A 341 -14.32 -14.74 20.49
C GLY A 341 -13.10 -15.52 19.96
N GLY A 342 -12.24 -16.01 20.87
CA GLY A 342 -11.48 -17.26 20.63
C GLY A 342 -10.25 -17.55 21.50
N GLY A 343 -10.45 -17.96 22.75
CA GLY A 343 -9.61 -18.96 23.46
C GLY A 343 -8.21 -18.55 23.94
N ALA A 344 -8.11 -17.99 25.15
CA ALA A 344 -6.87 -17.86 25.89
C ALA A 344 -6.47 -19.20 26.54
N GLY A 345 -5.38 -19.80 26.06
CA GLY A 345 -4.60 -20.80 26.80
C GLY A 345 -3.58 -20.09 27.69
N VAL A 346 -3.68 -20.33 28.99
CA VAL A 346 -2.79 -19.83 30.06
C VAL A 346 -1.42 -20.50 29.98
N MET A 347 -0.33 -19.73 29.96
CA MET A 347 0.98 -20.10 30.54
C MET A 347 1.64 -18.80 31.00
N SER A 348 1.55 -18.49 32.30
CA SER A 348 2.44 -18.87 33.41
C SER A 348 3.84 -18.24 33.33
N THR A 349 4.07 -17.42 34.34
CA THR A 349 5.22 -16.57 34.64
C THR A 349 6.48 -17.37 34.95
N THR A 350 7.58 -17.04 34.28
CA THR A 350 8.90 -17.07 34.91
C THR A 350 9.67 -15.82 34.46
N ALA A 351 10.15 -15.09 35.46
CA ALA A 351 10.98 -13.91 35.30
C ALA A 351 12.42 -14.37 35.13
N GLU A 352 12.97 -14.26 33.91
CA GLU A 352 14.39 -14.49 33.65
C GLU A 352 14.89 -13.42 32.68
N THR A 353 15.85 -12.63 33.19
CA THR A 353 16.86 -11.80 32.49
C THR A 353 16.41 -10.91 31.33
N ASN A 354 16.43 -9.59 31.58
CA ASN A 354 16.31 -8.47 30.63
C ASN A 354 17.47 -8.44 29.61
N ASP A 355 17.55 -9.43 28.72
CA ASP A 355 18.27 -9.25 27.47
C ASP A 355 17.43 -8.33 26.58
N VAL A 356 17.93 -7.11 26.39
CA VAL A 356 17.36 -6.16 25.43
C VAL A 356 17.48 -6.81 24.05
N ILE A 357 16.42 -7.46 23.58
CA ILE A 357 16.31 -7.96 22.21
C ILE A 357 16.36 -6.72 21.31
N THR A 358 17.56 -6.36 20.86
CA THR A 358 17.75 -5.36 19.82
C THR A 358 17.23 -5.97 18.53
N HIS A 359 16.15 -5.43 18.00
CA HIS A 359 15.72 -5.80 16.66
C HIS A 359 16.78 -5.29 15.67
N PRO A 360 17.33 -6.13 14.77
CA PRO A 360 18.49 -5.77 13.94
C PRO A 360 18.23 -4.64 12.93
N PHE A 361 17.00 -4.15 12.84
CA PHE A 361 16.58 -3.07 11.94
C PHE A 361 16.23 -1.78 12.69
N GLU A 362 16.34 -1.75 14.03
CA GLU A 362 16.11 -0.55 14.82
C GLU A 362 17.23 0.47 14.60
N ILE A 363 16.86 1.68 14.19
CA ILE A 363 17.74 2.83 14.07
C ILE A 363 17.80 3.48 15.44
N ILE A 364 18.96 3.35 16.10
CA ILE A 364 19.20 3.87 17.46
C ILE A 364 20.13 5.08 17.41
N ASP A 365 21.03 5.12 16.43
CA ASP A 365 21.98 6.23 16.27
C ASP A 365 21.24 7.50 15.81
N PRO A 366 21.24 8.59 16.61
CA PRO A 366 20.60 9.83 16.24
C PRO A 366 21.19 10.46 14.97
N ALA A 367 22.48 10.27 14.68
CA ALA A 367 23.09 10.82 13.47
C ALA A 367 22.46 10.19 12.22
N VAL A 368 22.30 8.86 12.23
CA VAL A 368 21.63 8.09 11.16
C VAL A 368 20.16 8.49 11.06
N ALA A 369 19.45 8.60 12.18
CA ALA A 369 18.05 9.01 12.18
C ALA A 369 17.87 10.44 11.61
N ARG A 370 18.78 11.35 11.95
CA ARG A 370 18.74 12.74 11.48
C ARG A 370 18.98 12.83 9.98
N ASP A 371 19.94 12.06 9.48
CA ASP A 371 20.19 11.92 8.03
C ASP A 371 18.93 11.41 7.30
N ILE A 372 18.33 10.33 7.78
CA ILE A 372 17.07 9.77 7.24
C ILE A 372 15.96 10.82 7.14
N LEU A 373 15.78 11.62 8.19
CA LEU A 373 14.75 12.66 8.21
C LEU A 373 15.06 13.82 7.27
N ARG A 374 16.35 14.14 7.05
CA ARG A 374 16.79 15.16 6.08
C ARG A 374 16.61 14.71 4.64
N ARG A 375 16.82 13.42 4.37
CA ARG A 375 16.62 12.79 3.04
C ARG A 375 15.17 12.39 2.77
N CYS A 376 14.28 12.56 3.75
CA CYS A 376 12.87 12.27 3.58
C CYS A 376 12.29 13.12 2.45
N HIS A 377 11.68 12.47 1.46
CA HIS A 377 11.00 13.16 0.36
C HIS A 377 9.49 12.92 0.38
N LEU A 378 9.00 11.92 1.09
CA LEU A 378 7.57 11.62 1.21
C LEU A 378 7.26 11.01 2.58
N VAL A 379 6.19 11.49 3.20
CA VAL A 379 5.64 10.92 4.44
C VAL A 379 4.32 10.22 4.14
N VAL A 380 4.19 8.97 4.53
CA VAL A 380 2.95 8.19 4.36
C VAL A 380 2.42 7.70 5.70
N GLY A 381 1.11 7.52 5.79
CA GLY A 381 0.47 6.94 6.96
C GLY A 381 -0.86 6.28 6.61
N LEU A 382 -0.93 4.96 6.72
CA LEU A 382 -2.18 4.21 6.51
C LEU A 382 -2.85 3.97 7.86
N HIS A 383 -3.91 4.73 8.13
CA HIS A 383 -4.61 4.74 9.43
C HIS A 383 -3.69 5.15 10.60
N PRO A 384 -3.01 6.32 10.54
CA PRO A 384 -1.98 6.68 11.50
C PRO A 384 -2.51 7.24 12.84
N ASP A 385 -3.78 6.98 13.18
CA ASP A 385 -4.40 7.30 14.46
C ASP A 385 -4.03 8.70 15.00
N GLN A 386 -3.43 8.76 16.20
CA GLN A 386 -3.05 10.01 16.87
C GLN A 386 -1.98 10.81 16.10
N ALA A 387 -1.14 10.15 15.30
CA ALA A 387 -0.07 10.79 14.53
C ALA A 387 -0.57 11.52 13.27
N THR A 388 -1.86 11.38 12.89
CA THR A 388 -2.44 11.98 11.69
C THR A 388 -2.11 13.49 11.54
N GLY A 389 -2.32 14.27 12.61
CA GLY A 389 -2.07 15.71 12.57
C GLY A 389 -0.57 16.08 12.63
N GLU A 390 0.23 15.22 13.25
CA GLU A 390 1.68 15.37 13.40
C GLU A 390 2.40 15.11 12.07
N ILE A 391 1.91 14.15 11.27
CA ILE A 391 2.42 13.92 9.90
C ILE A 391 2.31 15.19 9.07
N VAL A 392 1.15 15.86 9.10
CA VAL A 392 0.93 17.12 8.37
C VAL A 392 1.85 18.22 8.90
N GLU A 393 2.00 18.32 10.23
CA GLU A 393 2.89 19.32 10.84
C GLU A 393 4.35 19.14 10.39
N PHE A 394 4.86 17.91 10.45
CA PHE A 394 6.22 17.58 10.03
C PHE A 394 6.41 17.85 8.54
N ALA A 395 5.49 17.39 7.69
CA ALA A 395 5.60 17.53 6.25
C ALA A 395 5.55 19.01 5.81
N MET A 396 4.68 19.81 6.42
CA MET A 396 4.65 21.26 6.22
C MET A 396 5.94 21.92 6.69
N ALA A 397 6.41 21.55 7.90
CA ALA A 397 7.65 22.09 8.44
C ALA A 397 8.81 21.79 7.51
N MET A 398 8.93 20.56 6.99
CA MET A 398 10.03 20.12 6.13
C MET A 398 9.84 20.48 4.64
N HIS A 399 8.71 21.07 4.26
CA HIS A 399 8.34 21.36 2.86
C HIS A 399 8.38 20.13 1.94
N ILE A 400 7.84 19.01 2.42
CA ILE A 400 7.76 17.76 1.67
C ILE A 400 6.29 17.32 1.53
N PRO A 401 5.94 16.55 0.49
CA PRO A 401 4.60 16.01 0.37
C PRO A 401 4.32 14.91 1.40
N TYR A 402 3.03 14.67 1.61
CA TYR A 402 2.53 13.59 2.44
C TYR A 402 1.30 12.93 1.83
N CYS A 403 1.02 11.70 2.25
CA CYS A 403 -0.17 10.95 1.87
C CYS A 403 -0.69 10.13 3.04
N ILE A 404 -1.88 10.42 3.54
CA ILE A 404 -2.43 9.82 4.75
C ILE A 404 -3.86 9.33 4.56
N VAL A 405 -4.19 8.17 5.14
CA VAL A 405 -5.57 7.68 5.26
C VAL A 405 -5.99 7.86 6.71
N PRO A 406 -6.63 8.98 7.11
CA PRO A 406 -7.11 9.15 8.46
C PRO A 406 -8.17 8.10 8.83
N CYS A 407 -8.29 7.78 10.12
CA CYS A 407 -9.26 6.81 10.65
C CYS A 407 -10.00 7.35 11.89
N CYS A 408 -9.23 7.62 12.94
CA CYS A 408 -9.72 7.91 14.29
C CYS A 408 -9.56 9.40 14.62
N VAL A 409 -10.59 10.00 15.22
CA VAL A 409 -10.61 11.45 15.51
C VAL A 409 -9.88 11.78 16.81
N TYR A 410 -10.01 10.91 17.82
CA TYR A 410 -9.52 11.12 19.18
C TYR A 410 -9.94 12.48 19.75
N SER A 411 -11.24 12.79 19.70
CA SER A 411 -11.79 14.10 20.09
C SER A 411 -11.51 14.49 21.55
N ASP A 412 -11.35 13.48 22.41
CA ASP A 412 -11.06 13.66 23.84
C ASP A 412 -9.58 13.90 24.10
N THR A 413 -8.70 13.34 23.27
CA THR A 413 -7.26 13.66 23.30
C THR A 413 -6.99 15.02 22.66
N PHE A 414 -7.65 15.32 21.55
CA PHE A 414 -7.38 16.50 20.74
C PHE A 414 -8.48 17.57 20.87
N VAL A 415 -8.87 17.89 22.10
CA VAL A 415 -9.94 18.86 22.41
C VAL A 415 -9.74 20.25 21.80
N LYS A 416 -8.48 20.60 21.49
CA LYS A 416 -8.08 21.89 20.91
C LYS A 416 -8.22 21.95 19.38
N ARG A 417 -8.41 20.81 18.69
CA ARG A 417 -8.62 20.80 17.24
C ARG A 417 -9.96 21.46 16.90
N LYS A 418 -9.90 22.53 16.12
CA LYS A 418 -11.05 23.29 15.64
C LYS A 418 -10.89 23.59 14.16
N LEU A 419 -12.01 23.52 13.44
CA LEU A 419 -12.13 24.03 12.08
C LEU A 419 -11.98 25.57 12.08
N ARG A 420 -11.80 26.16 10.89
CA ARG A 420 -11.67 27.63 10.74
C ARG A 420 -12.87 28.41 11.25
N ASP A 421 -14.07 27.83 11.16
CA ASP A 421 -15.31 28.41 11.69
C ASP A 421 -15.42 28.32 13.23
N GLY A 422 -14.44 27.68 13.90
CA GLY A 422 -14.40 27.47 15.35
C GLY A 422 -15.05 26.16 15.81
N THR A 423 -15.68 25.39 14.92
CA THR A 423 -16.32 24.10 15.22
C THR A 423 -15.28 23.09 15.70
N ARG A 424 -15.59 22.36 16.79
CA ARG A 424 -14.70 21.31 17.32
C ARG A 424 -14.64 20.10 16.39
N VAL A 425 -13.44 19.53 16.25
CA VAL A 425 -13.21 18.32 15.45
C VAL A 425 -13.63 17.09 16.26
N THR A 426 -14.82 16.56 15.97
CA THR A 426 -15.42 15.41 16.68
C THR A 426 -15.86 14.27 15.76
N THR A 427 -16.02 14.54 14.45
CA THR A 427 -16.38 13.55 13.45
C THR A 427 -15.23 13.31 12.49
N PHE A 428 -15.33 12.22 11.71
CA PHE A 428 -14.35 11.90 10.68
C PHE A 428 -14.31 12.97 9.59
N GLU A 429 -15.48 13.47 9.21
CA GLU A 429 -15.64 14.55 8.23
C GLU A 429 -14.98 15.83 8.73
N HIS A 430 -15.15 16.16 10.02
CA HIS A 430 -14.43 17.29 10.62
C HIS A 430 -12.92 17.07 10.57
N LEU A 431 -12.43 15.85 10.82
CA LEU A 431 -10.99 15.57 10.77
C LEU A 431 -10.44 15.78 9.35
N VAL A 432 -11.13 15.28 8.32
CA VAL A 432 -10.71 15.49 6.92
C VAL A 432 -10.70 16.97 6.57
N THR A 433 -11.78 17.70 6.90
CA THR A 433 -11.85 19.16 6.66
C THR A 433 -10.74 19.89 7.39
N TRP A 434 -10.49 19.56 8.66
CA TRP A 434 -9.43 20.15 9.47
C TRP A 434 -8.04 19.96 8.84
N LEU A 435 -7.74 18.77 8.31
CA LEU A 435 -6.48 18.51 7.62
C LEU A 435 -6.35 19.35 6.35
N CYS A 436 -7.41 19.45 5.55
CA CYS A 436 -7.43 20.29 4.35
C CYS A 436 -7.33 21.79 4.65
N GLU A 437 -7.89 22.24 5.77
CA GLU A 437 -7.75 23.63 6.22
C GLU A 437 -6.34 23.95 6.72
N LYS A 438 -5.62 22.94 7.22
CA LYS A 438 -4.26 23.07 7.78
C LYS A 438 -3.20 23.26 6.70
N ASP A 439 -3.26 22.48 5.61
CA ASP A 439 -2.38 22.64 4.45
C ASP A 439 -3.19 23.00 3.18
N PRO A 440 -3.09 24.23 2.65
CA PRO A 440 -3.79 24.64 1.43
C PRO A 440 -3.49 23.80 0.18
N ARG A 441 -2.38 23.04 0.17
CA ARG A 441 -2.02 22.14 -0.94
C ARG A 441 -2.77 20.81 -0.87
N ALA A 442 -3.43 20.52 0.24
CA ALA A 442 -4.07 19.23 0.48
C ALA A 442 -5.18 18.94 -0.53
N ARG A 443 -5.19 17.70 -1.00
CA ARG A 443 -6.19 17.12 -1.88
C ARG A 443 -6.79 15.90 -1.21
N THR A 444 -7.97 15.51 -1.65
CA THR A 444 -8.63 14.29 -1.19
C THR A 444 -8.92 13.34 -2.33
N ALA A 445 -8.93 12.05 -2.03
CA ALA A 445 -9.43 11.01 -2.92
C ALA A 445 -10.03 9.87 -2.10
N THR A 446 -10.67 8.91 -2.76
CA THR A 446 -11.30 7.75 -2.11
C THR A 446 -10.61 6.47 -2.56
N LEU A 447 -10.23 5.63 -1.60
CA LEU A 447 -9.64 4.32 -1.84
C LEU A 447 -10.71 3.22 -1.81
N ASP A 448 -10.46 2.13 -2.52
CA ASP A 448 -11.30 0.93 -2.47
C ASP A 448 -10.96 0.05 -1.25
N LEU A 449 -11.17 0.62 -0.05
CA LEU A 449 -10.89 -0.01 1.24
C LEU A 449 -12.17 -0.18 2.07
N ASP A 450 -12.20 -1.24 2.87
CA ASP A 450 -13.14 -1.38 3.99
C ASP A 450 -12.89 -0.33 5.08
N GLY A 451 -13.96 0.27 5.59
CA GLY A 451 -13.90 1.26 6.68
C GLY A 451 -13.52 2.65 6.19
N LYS A 452 -12.68 3.35 6.95
CA LYS A 452 -12.21 4.70 6.60
C LYS A 452 -11.27 4.63 5.40
N ASN A 453 -11.68 5.25 4.30
CA ASN A 453 -11.07 5.08 2.99
C ASN A 453 -10.79 6.40 2.25
N THR A 454 -11.07 7.55 2.86
CA THR A 454 -10.63 8.84 2.33
C THR A 454 -9.14 9.00 2.55
N VAL A 455 -8.40 9.33 1.49
CA VAL A 455 -6.99 9.71 1.56
C VAL A 455 -6.89 11.23 1.46
N VAL A 456 -6.04 11.83 2.30
CA VAL A 456 -5.65 13.25 2.25
C VAL A 456 -4.18 13.31 1.88
N TYR A 457 -3.82 14.04 0.83
CA TYR A 457 -2.47 14.03 0.29
C TYR A 457 -2.07 15.36 -0.34
N THR A 458 -0.77 15.59 -0.47
CA THR A 458 -0.17 16.70 -1.22
C THR A 458 0.74 16.14 -2.30
N LEU A 459 0.93 16.91 -3.38
CA LEU A 459 1.87 16.56 -4.45
C LEU A 459 3.21 17.28 -4.25
N PRO A 460 4.32 16.71 -4.74
CA PRO A 460 5.58 17.43 -4.82
C PRO A 460 5.44 18.66 -5.73
N ASP A 461 6.18 19.73 -5.39
CA ASP A 461 6.31 20.91 -6.23
C ASP A 461 7.36 20.59 -7.32
N PHE A 462 6.90 20.34 -8.55
CA PHE A 462 7.74 20.00 -9.71
C PHE A 462 8.31 21.23 -10.42
#